data_AF-A0A1Q9VZE6-F1
#
_entry.id   AF-A0A1Q9VZE6-F1
#
_cell.length_a   1.000
_cell.length_b   1.000
_cell.length_c   1.000
_cell.angle_alpha   90.00
_cell.angle_beta   90.00
_cell.angle_gamma   90.00
#
_symmetry.space_group_name_H-M   'P 1'
#
loop_
_entity.id
_entity.type
_entity.pdbx_description
1 polymer ?
#
loop_
_entity_poly.entity_id
_entity_poly.type
_entity_poly.pdbx_seq_one_letter_code
_entity_poly.pdbx_strand_id
1 'polypeptide(L)'
;MVDSNDGRVGKIVKDYRTEDQKLAVAASLTMAGQPVTPEVEAVGRRILRGEISADQAVLDAMARRGHGDSERAEVLRCRIAAGE
;
A
#
# COMPACT_ATOMS: atom_id res chain seq x y z
N MET A 1 19.83 8.35 35.95
CA MET A 1 18.37 8.15 36.08
C MET A 1 17.76 8.47 34.74
N VAL A 2 17.29 7.40 34.08
CA VAL A 2 16.46 7.27 32.85
C VAL A 2 17.01 7.77 31.51
N ASP A 3 17.44 6.79 30.70
CA ASP A 3 17.41 6.72 29.24
C ASP A 3 16.11 7.26 28.63
N SER A 4 16.20 7.86 27.44
CA SER A 4 15.21 7.62 26.37
C SER A 4 15.78 8.03 25.01
N ASN A 5 16.45 7.06 24.41
CA ASN A 5 16.66 6.92 22.98
C ASN A 5 15.28 6.78 22.29
N ASP A 6 14.83 7.76 21.49
CA ASP A 6 13.75 7.53 20.52
C ASP A 6 14.35 7.44 19.11
N GLY A 7 15.09 6.36 18.92
CA GLY A 7 15.65 5.93 17.65
C GLY A 7 14.60 5.34 16.72
N ARG A 8 13.64 6.13 16.25
CA ARG A 8 12.78 5.76 15.13
C ARG A 8 13.31 6.33 13.82
N VAL A 9 14.49 5.85 13.42
CA VAL A 9 14.87 5.85 12.01
C VAL A 9 13.95 4.85 11.34
N GLY A 10 12.85 5.32 10.74
CA GLY A 10 11.95 4.48 9.97
C GLY A 10 12.78 3.64 9.00
N LYS A 11 12.66 2.31 9.12
CA LYS A 11 13.43 1.34 8.34
C LYS A 11 13.35 1.74 6.86
N ILE A 12 14.45 2.23 6.28
CA ILE A 12 14.54 2.47 4.84
C ILE A 12 14.47 1.09 4.21
N VAL A 13 13.27 0.67 3.81
CA VAL A 13 13.09 -0.55 3.03
C VAL A 13 13.76 -0.29 1.69
N LYS A 14 14.91 -0.94 1.48
CA LYS A 14 15.65 -0.85 0.23
C LYS A 14 14.76 -1.43 -0.88
N ASP A 15 14.42 -0.60 -1.86
CA ASP A 15 13.80 -1.10 -3.09
C ASP A 15 14.86 -1.90 -3.85
N TYR A 16 14.66 -3.20 -3.96
CA TYR A 16 15.60 -4.11 -4.63
C TYR A 16 15.44 -4.12 -6.16
N ARG A 17 14.47 -3.38 -6.69
CA ARG A 17 14.24 -3.32 -8.14
C ARG A 17 15.26 -2.43 -8.81
N THR A 18 15.77 -2.86 -9.98
CA THR A 18 16.54 -2.00 -10.89
C THR A 18 15.64 -0.93 -11.51
N GLU A 19 16.22 0.12 -12.08
CA GLU A 19 15.45 1.14 -12.80
C GLU A 19 14.66 0.54 -13.98
N ASP A 20 15.26 -0.40 -14.72
CA ASP A 20 14.56 -1.12 -15.80
C ASP A 20 13.35 -1.91 -15.29
N GLN A 21 13.46 -2.55 -14.12
CA GLN A 21 12.34 -3.26 -13.50
C GLN A 21 11.24 -2.31 -13.07
N LYS A 22 11.58 -1.10 -12.58
CA LYS A 22 10.59 -0.07 -12.25
C LYS A 22 9.89 0.45 -13.51
N LEU A 23 10.65 0.71 -14.58
CA LEU A 23 10.11 1.13 -15.88
C LEU A 23 9.21 0.06 -16.51
N ALA A 24 9.59 -1.22 -16.43
CA ALA A 24 8.78 -2.32 -16.92
C ALA A 24 7.43 -2.44 -16.19
N VAL A 25 7.42 -2.26 -14.86
CA VAL A 25 6.17 -2.23 -14.08
C VAL A 25 5.31 -1.03 -14.48
N ALA A 26 5.90 0.16 -14.59
CA ALA A 26 5.18 1.37 -15.00
C ALA A 26 4.59 1.25 -16.41
N ALA A 27 5.35 0.68 -17.35
CA ALA A 27 4.90 0.41 -18.71
C ALA A 27 3.74 -0.61 -18.73
N SER A 28 3.86 -1.71 -17.98
CA SER A 28 2.80 -2.72 -17.86
C SER A 28 1.48 -2.12 -17.36
N LEU A 29 1.56 -1.35 -16.27
CA LEU A 29 0.41 -0.67 -15.68
C LEU A 29 -0.20 0.37 -16.64
N THR A 30 0.63 1.10 -17.37
CA THR A 30 0.18 2.06 -18.40
C THR A 30 -0.52 1.33 -19.56
N MET A 31 0.04 0.23 -20.06
CA MET A 31 -0.60 -0.59 -21.11
C MET A 31 -1.93 -1.19 -20.65
N ALA A 32 -2.08 -1.49 -19.36
CA ALA A 32 -3.34 -1.92 -18.76
C ALA A 32 -4.35 -0.77 -18.53
N GLY A 33 -4.03 0.46 -18.95
CA GLY A 33 -4.89 1.64 -18.73
C GLY A 33 -4.95 2.09 -17.27
N GLN A 34 -3.98 1.69 -16.44
CA GLN A 34 -3.89 2.00 -15.01
C GLN A 34 -2.52 2.64 -14.71
N PRO A 35 -2.22 3.85 -15.22
CA PRO A 35 -0.90 4.46 -15.06
C PRO A 35 -0.52 4.61 -13.58
N VAL A 36 0.78 4.45 -13.27
CA VAL A 36 1.30 4.71 -11.92
C VAL A 36 1.23 6.21 -11.65
N THR A 37 0.26 6.61 -10.83
CA THR A 37 0.17 8.00 -10.35
C THR A 37 1.00 8.17 -9.06
N PRO A 38 1.36 9.41 -8.69
CA PRO A 38 2.03 9.67 -7.41
C PRO A 38 1.27 9.12 -6.20
N GLU A 39 -0.06 9.12 -6.23
CA GLU A 39 -0.91 8.55 -5.17
C GLU A 39 -0.79 7.02 -5.10
N VAL A 40 -0.78 6.35 -6.26
CA VAL A 40 -0.58 4.89 -6.34
C VAL A 40 0.79 4.52 -5.81
N GLU A 41 1.82 5.30 -6.15
CA GLU A 41 3.17 5.09 -5.65
C GLU A 41 3.26 5.30 -4.13
N ALA A 42 2.63 6.36 -3.62
CA ALA A 42 2.58 6.63 -2.18
C ALA A 42 1.90 5.50 -1.41
N VAL A 43 0.74 5.02 -1.87
CA VAL A 43 0.04 3.88 -1.27
C VAL A 43 0.87 2.60 -1.35
N GLY A 44 1.46 2.31 -2.51
CA GLY A 44 2.33 1.15 -2.70
C GLY A 44 3.51 1.14 -1.74
N ARG A 45 4.17 2.30 -1.51
CA ARG A 45 5.25 2.42 -0.53
C ARG A 45 4.80 2.13 0.89
N ARG A 46 3.59 2.56 1.30
CA ARG A 46 3.02 2.25 2.62
C ARG A 46 2.80 0.75 2.79
N ILE A 47 2.28 0.08 1.76
CA ILE A 47 2.09 -1.39 1.74
C ILE A 47 3.44 -2.11 1.87
N LEU A 48 4.43 -1.73 1.05
CA LEU A 48 5.75 -2.37 1.06
C LEU A 48 6.53 -2.16 2.37
N ARG A 49 6.18 -1.14 3.14
CA ARG A 49 6.73 -0.89 4.49
C ARG A 49 5.94 -1.57 5.61
N GLY A 50 4.81 -2.20 5.29
CA GLY A 50 3.89 -2.79 6.27
C GLY A 50 3.14 -1.75 7.09
N GLU A 51 3.08 -0.49 6.64
CA GLU A 51 2.34 0.58 7.32
C GLU A 51 0.81 0.39 7.16
N ILE A 52 0.40 -0.25 6.07
CA ILE A 52 -0.98 -0.71 5.81
C ILE A 52 -0.92 -2.06 5.09
N SER A 53 -1.95 -2.89 5.24
CA SER A 53 -2.11 -4.08 4.42
C SER A 53 -2.63 -3.73 3.02
N ALA A 54 -2.48 -4.65 2.08
CA ALA A 54 -3.07 -4.51 0.75
C ALA A 54 -4.61 -4.44 0.84
N ASP A 55 -5.23 -5.24 1.71
CA ASP A 55 -6.67 -5.22 1.95
C ASP A 55 -7.15 -3.87 2.49
N GLN A 56 -6.40 -3.24 3.40
CA GLN A 56 -6.71 -1.89 3.89
C GLN A 56 -6.64 -0.86 2.76
N ALA A 57 -5.63 -0.94 1.89
CA ALA A 57 -5.51 -0.05 0.74
C ALA A 57 -6.68 -0.17 -0.24
N VAL A 58 -7.17 -1.40 -0.46
CA VAL A 58 -8.37 -1.65 -1.28
C VAL A 58 -9.61 -1.08 -0.59
N LEU A 59 -9.76 -1.29 0.72
CA LEU A 59 -10.89 -0.77 1.48
C LEU A 59 -10.97 0.77 1.42
N ASP A 60 -9.83 1.45 1.58
CA ASP A 60 -9.73 2.91 1.45
C ASP A 60 -10.13 3.38 0.05
N ALA A 61 -9.70 2.66 -1.00
CA ALA A 61 -10.04 2.97 -2.38
C ALA A 61 -11.54 2.76 -2.65
N MET A 62 -12.14 1.70 -2.09
CA MET A 62 -13.58 1.44 -2.18
C MET A 62 -14.39 2.52 -1.49
N ALA A 63 -13.99 2.93 -0.28
CA ALA A 63 -14.67 4.00 0.46
C ALA A 63 -14.67 5.33 -0.33
N ARG A 64 -13.55 5.74 -0.91
CA ARG A 64 -13.45 6.96 -1.73
C ARG A 64 -14.34 6.95 -2.97
N ARG A 65 -14.68 5.76 -3.47
CA ARG A 65 -15.55 5.57 -4.64
C ARG A 65 -17.02 5.32 -4.26
N GLY A 66 -17.37 5.40 -2.98
CA GLY A 66 -18.74 5.16 -2.50
C GLY A 66 -19.12 3.68 -2.39
N HIS A 67 -18.15 2.77 -2.41
CA HIS A 67 -18.35 1.31 -2.29
C HIS A 67 -17.95 0.77 -0.91
N GLY A 68 -17.79 1.65 0.07
CA GLY A 68 -17.38 1.28 1.43
C GLY A 68 -18.34 0.32 2.13
N ASP A 69 -19.63 0.33 1.79
CA ASP A 69 -20.63 -0.52 2.43
C ASP A 69 -21.02 -1.74 1.59
N SER A 70 -20.24 -2.05 0.54
CA SER A 70 -20.49 -3.24 -0.27
C SER A 70 -20.13 -4.52 0.50
N GLU A 71 -20.76 -5.63 0.12
CA GLU A 71 -20.43 -6.97 0.64
C GLU A 71 -18.92 -7.26 0.53
N ARG A 72 -18.29 -6.83 -0.57
CA ARG A 72 -16.86 -6.99 -0.77
C ARG A 72 -16.03 -6.21 0.27
N ALA A 73 -16.45 -5.00 0.64
CA ALA A 73 -15.77 -4.23 1.66
C ALA A 73 -15.87 -4.92 3.03
N GLU A 74 -17.01 -5.56 3.32
CA GLU A 74 -17.17 -6.33 4.57
C GLU A 74 -16.25 -7.54 4.64
N VAL A 75 -16.09 -8.28 3.54
CA VAL A 75 -15.13 -9.40 3.47
C VAL A 75 -13.70 -8.92 3.77
N LEU A 76 -13.31 -7.75 3.26
CA LEU A 76 -11.99 -7.19 3.54
C LEU A 76 -11.84 -6.79 5.01
N ARG A 77 -12.86 -6.20 5.63
CA ARG A 77 -12.85 -5.90 7.08
C ARG A 77 -12.68 -7.18 7.91
N CYS A 78 -13.39 -8.24 7.56
CA CYS A 78 -13.27 -9.53 8.25
C CYS A 78 -11.85 -10.11 8.17
N ARG A 79 -11.21 -10.06 6.99
CA ARG A 79 -9.82 -10.50 6.81
C ARG A 79 -8.86 -9.67 7.66
N ILE A 80 -8.98 -8.33 7.61
CA ILE A 80 -8.16 -7.44 8.43
C ILE A 80 -8.34 -7.74 9.93
N ALA A 81 -9.57 -7.96 10.38
CA ALA A 81 -9.86 -8.30 11.77
C ALA A 81 -9.31 -9.67 12.20
N ALA A 82 -9.20 -10.62 11.26
CA ALA A 82 -8.63 -11.95 11.49
C ALA A 82 -7.08 -11.95 11.54
N GLY A 83 -6.44 -10.80 11.31
CA GLY A 83 -4.98 -10.72 11.20
C GLY A 83 -4.46 -11.08 9.80
N GLU A 84 -5.33 -10.93 8.80
CA GLU A 84 -5.24 -11.32 7.37
C GLU A 84 -5.76 -12.71 7.01
#